data_AF-A0A2P9HEX6-F1
#
_entry.id   AF-A0A2P9HEX6-F1
#
_cell.length_a   1.000
_cell.length_b   1.000
_cell.length_c   1.000
_cell.angle_alpha   90.00
_cell.angle_beta   90.00
_cell.angle_gamma   90.00
#
_symmetry.space_group_name_H-M   'P 1'
#
loop_
_entity.id
_entity.type
_entity.pdbx_description
1 polymer ?
#
loop_
_entity_poly.entity_id
_entity_poly.type
_entity_poly.pdbx_seq_one_letter_code
_entity_poly.pdbx_strand_id
1 'polypeptide(L)' 'MGATSTAFAPWYIVPADDKNNAHLIISQIILDAFGSMELAYPVPNAARQAELQSFRARLAG' A
#
# COMPACT_ATOMS: atom_id res chain seq x y z
N MET A 1 26.17 -0.38 -11.83
CA MET A 1 24.70 -0.41 -11.70
C MET A 1 24.12 -0.78 -13.05
N GLY A 2 23.22 -1.75 -13.17
CA GLY A 2 22.48 -1.94 -14.43
C GLY A 2 22.32 -3.36 -14.98
N ALA A 3 22.87 -4.41 -14.35
CA ALA A 3 22.59 -5.77 -14.81
C ALA A 3 21.16 -6.23 -14.46
N THR A 4 20.60 -5.74 -13.34
CA THR A 4 19.30 -6.18 -12.80
C THR A 4 18.34 -5.05 -12.46
N SER A 5 18.73 -3.79 -12.66
CA SER A 5 17.86 -2.63 -12.44
C SER A 5 17.18 -2.28 -13.75
N THR A 6 15.86 -2.43 -13.81
CA THR A 6 15.05 -2.15 -15.01
C THR A 6 14.00 -1.09 -14.71
N ALA A 7 13.34 -0.57 -15.74
CA ALA A 7 12.25 0.39 -15.55
C ALA A 7 11.07 -0.19 -14.75
N PHE A 8 10.77 -1.48 -14.94
CA PHE A 8 9.72 -2.16 -14.20
C PHE A 8 10.14 -2.55 -12.77
N ALA A 9 11.42 -2.87 -12.56
CA ALA A 9 11.98 -3.26 -11.28
C ALA A 9 13.29 -2.49 -11.00
N PRO A 10 13.21 -1.21 -10.57
CA PRO A 10 14.37 -0.38 -10.33
C PRO A 10 15.04 -0.71 -8.99
N TRP A 11 16.37 -0.64 -8.95
CA TRP A 11 17.14 -0.60 -7.70
C TRP A 11 17.43 0.85 -7.31
N TYR A 12 17.20 1.18 -6.03
CA TYR A 12 17.50 2.50 -5.46
C TYR A 12 18.72 2.41 -4.54
N ILE A 13 19.60 3.41 -4.61
CA ILE A 13 20.76 3.54 -3.72
C ILE A 13 20.42 4.64 -2.72
N VAL A 14 20.31 4.29 -1.45
CA VAL A 14 19.89 5.21 -0.37
C VAL A 14 21.07 5.41 0.60
N PRO A 15 21.45 6.65 0.94
CA PRO A 15 22.43 6.92 2.00
C PRO A 15 21.96 6.34 3.34
N ALA A 16 22.87 5.70 4.07
CA ALA A 16 22.55 4.93 5.28
C ALA A 16 23.28 5.45 6.54
N ASP A 17 23.98 6.58 6.42
CA ASP A 17 24.71 7.24 7.50
C ASP A 17 23.77 7.84 8.56
N ASP A 18 22.68 8.48 8.13
CA ASP A 18 21.58 8.91 8.99
C ASP A 18 20.35 8.01 8.80
N LYS A 19 19.96 7.31 9.87
CA LYS A 19 18.84 6.35 9.83
C LYS A 19 17.50 7.02 9.58
N ASN A 20 17.28 8.22 10.12
CA ASN A 20 16.00 8.90 9.98
C ASN A 20 15.80 9.35 8.53
N ASN A 21 16.83 9.91 7.92
CA ASN A 21 16.84 10.29 6.51
C ASN A 21 16.71 9.07 5.60
N ALA A 22 17.41 7.97 5.90
CA ALA A 22 17.28 6.72 5.16
C ALA A 22 15.83 6.22 5.18
N HIS A 23 15.20 6.18 6.36
CA HIS A 23 13.80 5.79 6.50
C HIS A 23 12.87 6.72 5.72
N LEU A 24 13.07 8.04 5.82
CA LEU A 24 12.25 9.01 5.10
C LEU A 24 12.31 8.80 3.58
N ILE A 25 13.52 8.62 3.02
CA ILE A 25 13.72 8.38 1.59
C ILE A 25 13.05 7.07 1.16
N ILE A 26 13.23 5.99 1.93
CA ILE A 26 12.62 4.68 1.62
C ILE A 26 11.09 4.78 1.65
N SER A 27 10.53 5.43 2.68
CA SER A 27 9.08 5.63 2.79
C SER A 27 8.53 6.42 1.61
N GLN A 28 9.21 7.48 1.17
CA GLN A 28 8.78 8.26 0.02
C GLN A 28 8.79 7.43 -1.28
N ILE A 29 9.85 6.63 -1.53
CA ILE A 29 9.94 5.76 -2.70
C ILE A 29 8.74 4.78 -2.75
N ILE A 30 8.39 4.19 -1.61
CA ILE A 30 7.24 3.27 -1.52
C ILE A 30 5.92 4.01 -1.77
N LEU A 31 5.74 5.20 -1.17
CA LEU A 31 4.55 6.02 -1.36
C LEU A 31 4.39 6.46 -2.82
N ASP A 32 5.45 6.87 -3.50
CA ASP A 32 5.43 7.24 -4.91
C ASP A 32 5.06 6.04 -5.79
N ALA A 33 5.62 4.86 -5.50
CA ALA A 33 5.29 3.63 -6.22
C ALA A 33 3.80 3.28 -6.04
N PHE A 34 3.28 3.30 -4.81
CA PHE A 34 1.87 3.04 -4.54
C PHE A 34 0.95 4.13 -5.09
N GLY A 35 1.36 5.41 -5.06
CA GLY A 35 0.59 6.52 -5.61
C GLY A 35 0.44 6.46 -7.13
N SER A 36 1.37 5.80 -7.83
CA SER A 36 1.26 5.55 -9.27
C SER A 36 0.27 4.44 -9.63
N MET A 37 -0.23 3.68 -8.65
CA MET A 37 -1.19 2.60 -8.83
C MET A 37 -2.61 3.06 -8.50
N GLU A 38 -3.62 2.45 -9.14
CA GLU A 38 -5.03 2.69 -8.84
C GLU A 38 -5.51 1.91 -7.60
N LEU A 39 -4.88 2.16 -6.45
CA LEU A 39 -5.23 1.49 -5.19
C LEU A 39 -6.54 2.06 -4.63
N ALA A 40 -7.50 1.18 -4.36
CA ALA A 40 -8.76 1.53 -3.71
C ALA A 40 -9.16 0.46 -2.70
N TYR A 41 -9.86 0.86 -1.64
CA TYR A 41 -10.51 -0.11 -0.76
C TYR A 41 -11.63 -0.82 -1.52
N PRO A 42 -11.81 -2.15 -1.31
CA PRO A 42 -12.87 -2.88 -1.96
C PRO A 42 -14.23 -2.37 -1.47
N VAL A 43 -15.11 -2.02 -2.41
CA VAL A 43 -16.49 -1.62 -2.12
C VAL A 43 -17.34 -2.88 -1.94
N PRO A 44 -18.05 -3.05 -0.82
CA PRO A 44 -18.88 -4.23 -0.60
C PRO A 44 -20.05 -4.25 -1.57
N ASN A 45 -20.24 -5.39 -2.23
CA ASN A 45 -21.40 -5.63 -3.09
C ASN A 45 -22.68 -5.83 -2.25
N ALA A 46 -23.84 -5.89 -2.92
CA ALA A 46 -25.14 -6.01 -2.25
C ALA A 46 -25.23 -7.23 -1.31
N ALA A 47 -24.66 -8.37 -1.73
CA ALA A 47 -24.65 -9.59 -0.90
C ALA A 47 -23.85 -9.39 0.39
N ARG A 48 -22.65 -8.81 0.28
CA ARG A 48 -21.80 -8.51 1.43
C ARG A 48 -22.44 -7.47 2.35
N GLN A 49 -23.11 -6.47 1.79
CA GLN A 49 -23.85 -5.49 2.58
C GLN A 49 -24.98 -6.14 3.37
N ALA A 50 -25.77 -7.01 2.76
CA ALA A 50 -26.85 -7.73 3.43
C ALA A 50 -26.33 -8.61 4.58
N GLU A 51 -25.21 -9.33 4.35
CA GLU A 51 -24.55 -10.14 5.38
C GLU A 51 -24.12 -9.29 6.58
N LEU A 52 -23.44 -8.16 6.33
CA LEU A 52 -23.00 -7.25 7.38
C LEU A 52 -24.17 -6.68 8.21
N GLN A 53 -25.30 -6.38 7.57
CA GLN A 53 -26.50 -5.94 8.29
C GLN A 53 -27.09 -7.03 9.18
N SER A 54 -27.05 -8.29 8.71
CA SER A 54 -27.51 -9.42 9.52
C SER A 54 -26.68 -9.60 10.80
N PHE A 55 -25.35 -9.42 10.70
CA PHE A 55 -24.46 -9.49 11.86
C PHE A 55 -24.69 -8.32 12.82
N ARG A 56 -24.88 -7.11 12.27
CA ARG A 56 -25.16 -5.92 13.07
C ARG A 56 -26.46 -6.07 13.88
N ALA A 57 -27.51 -6.65 13.28
CA ALA A 57 -28.78 -6.91 13.98
C ALA A 57 -28.62 -7.91 15.13
N ARG A 58 -27.79 -8.95 14.94
CA ARG A 58 -27.54 -10.00 15.95
C ARG A 58 -26.74 -9.50 17.16
N LEU A 59 -25.87 -8.52 16.97
CA LEU A 59 -25.03 -7.93 18.02
C LEU A 59 -25.72 -6.79 18.79
N ALA A 60 -26.90 -6.34 18.33
CA ALA A 60 -27.63 -5.23 18.92
C ALA A 60 -28.63 -5.65 20.02
N GLY A 61 -28.69 -6.94 20.37
CA GLY A 61 -29.47 -7.48 21.50
C GLY A 61 -28.55 -8.01 22.59
#